data_AF-A0A969G4P3-F1
#
_entry.id   AF-A0A969G4P3-F1
#
_cell.length_a   1.000
_cell.length_b   1.000
_cell.length_c   1.000
_cell.angle_alpha   90.00
_cell.angle_beta   90.00
_cell.angle_gamma   90.00
#
_symmetry.space_group_name_H-M   'P 1'
#
loop_
_entity.id
_entity.type
_entity.pdbx_description
1 polymer ?
#
loop_
_entity_poly.entity_id
_entity_poly.type
_entity_poly.pdbx_seq_one_letter_code
_entity_poly.pdbx_strand_id
1 'polypeptide(L)'
;MVLFRWKSSLAAFLTAIAGSIALQSVVISPVQANPLTGKDYPLTMSFSTLDRGWNKISVGGQYEMADLIKNWSGLFGQTSFDNTYFTQGQTTRLAGKTYLVAYRVPLEVQPINIMSFATMMYNNGEDMCENFFKTKPLTMDTQVSLALLNLETVGSLNDVMPLDVEAEIAKANERYEQQQQTCDQIAFEAAQTEAKNNLWDLNYGQDSRYYNDNGFYDQIDGTLSSLTEPDTENYTYEISVADDYVFHRRSRTRMGC
;
A
#
# COMPACT_ATOMS: atom_id res chain seq x y z
N MET A 1 27.64 -61.02 -92.75
CA MET A 1 27.83 -59.75 -93.48
C MET A 1 26.58 -58.92 -93.27
N VAL A 2 26.72 -57.63 -92.95
CA VAL A 2 25.63 -56.65 -92.64
C VAL A 2 25.01 -56.86 -91.24
N LEU A 3 24.84 -55.91 -90.31
CA LEU A 3 25.35 -54.56 -90.02
C LEU A 3 24.52 -54.01 -88.80
N PHE A 4 24.97 -52.90 -88.19
CA PHE A 4 24.23 -51.94 -87.31
C PHE A 4 23.97 -52.36 -85.83
N ARG A 5 24.59 -51.70 -84.80
CA ARG A 5 24.35 -50.35 -84.20
C ARG A 5 22.86 -50.15 -83.81
N TRP A 6 22.42 -49.58 -82.68
CA TRP A 6 22.97 -48.57 -81.77
C TRP A 6 22.02 -48.43 -80.55
N LYS A 7 22.59 -48.14 -79.36
CA LYS A 7 22.15 -47.26 -78.25
C LYS A 7 20.71 -47.27 -77.67
N SER A 8 20.72 -46.95 -76.36
CA SER A 8 19.65 -46.40 -75.48
C SER A 8 18.91 -47.48 -74.67
N SER A 9 18.75 -47.42 -73.34
CA SER A 9 18.53 -46.24 -72.49
C SER A 9 18.95 -46.48 -71.04
N LEU A 10 19.45 -45.41 -70.41
CA LEU A 10 19.45 -45.18 -68.97
C LEU A 10 18.02 -45.34 -68.42
N ALA A 11 17.89 -46.06 -67.31
CA ALA A 11 16.84 -45.83 -66.32
C ALA A 11 17.46 -46.05 -64.93
N ALA A 12 18.08 -45.00 -64.40
CA ALA A 12 18.52 -44.95 -63.02
C ALA A 12 17.29 -44.74 -62.13
N PHE A 13 17.02 -45.70 -61.25
CA PHE A 13 16.05 -45.57 -60.17
C PHE A 13 16.57 -44.54 -59.15
N LEU A 14 15.96 -43.36 -59.15
CA LEU A 14 16.07 -42.38 -58.08
C LEU A 14 15.05 -42.77 -56.99
N THR A 15 15.50 -43.51 -55.99
CA THR A 15 14.77 -43.70 -54.74
C THR A 15 14.83 -42.40 -53.94
N ALA A 16 13.76 -41.62 -53.99
CA ALA A 16 13.55 -40.51 -53.08
C ALA A 16 13.35 -41.05 -51.66
N ILE A 17 14.30 -40.78 -50.77
CA ILE A 17 14.15 -40.96 -49.33
C ILE A 17 13.21 -39.85 -48.87
N ALA A 18 11.93 -40.17 -48.72
CA ALA A 18 11.00 -39.35 -47.95
C ALA A 18 11.40 -39.48 -46.47
N GLY A 19 12.36 -38.67 -46.04
CA GLY A 19 12.65 -38.46 -44.63
C GLY A 19 11.48 -37.73 -44.01
N SER A 20 10.64 -38.46 -43.29
CA SER A 20 9.69 -37.88 -42.35
C SER A 20 10.49 -37.14 -41.29
N ILE A 21 10.68 -35.83 -41.46
CA ILE A 21 11.05 -34.94 -40.36
C ILE A 21 9.84 -34.92 -39.45
N ALA A 22 9.83 -35.82 -38.46
CA ALA A 22 9.01 -35.64 -37.29
C ALA A 22 9.48 -34.33 -36.66
N LEU A 23 8.76 -33.25 -36.93
CA LEU A 23 8.77 -32.06 -36.10
C LEU A 23 8.42 -32.54 -34.70
N GLN A 24 9.45 -32.80 -33.90
CA GLN A 24 9.29 -32.90 -32.46
C GLN A 24 8.76 -31.53 -32.06
N SER A 25 7.45 -31.49 -31.83
CA SER A 25 6.83 -30.42 -31.08
C SER A 25 7.67 -30.25 -29.83
N VAL A 26 8.45 -29.17 -29.76
CA VAL A 26 9.00 -28.68 -28.51
C VAL A 26 7.78 -28.52 -27.62
N VAL A 27 7.61 -29.45 -26.69
CA VAL A 27 6.71 -29.28 -25.58
C VAL A 27 7.30 -28.11 -24.81
N ILE A 28 6.81 -26.91 -25.10
CA ILE A 28 7.02 -25.76 -24.24
C ILE A 28 6.25 -26.12 -22.99
N SER A 29 6.94 -26.73 -22.00
CA SER A 29 6.37 -26.93 -20.67
C SER A 29 5.90 -25.56 -20.18
N PRO A 30 4.59 -25.34 -19.96
CA PRO A 30 4.16 -24.11 -19.35
C PRO A 30 4.49 -24.20 -17.86
N VAL A 31 4.90 -23.06 -17.29
CA VAL A 31 5.18 -22.82 -15.87
C VAL A 31 6.56 -23.33 -15.42
N GLN A 32 7.51 -22.40 -15.32
CA GLN A 32 8.74 -22.62 -14.57
C GLN A 32 8.36 -22.94 -13.12
N ALA A 33 8.70 -24.14 -12.65
CA ALA A 33 8.70 -24.47 -11.23
C ALA A 33 9.37 -23.33 -10.46
N ASN A 34 8.75 -22.95 -9.34
CA ASN A 34 9.24 -21.83 -8.54
C ASN A 34 10.71 -22.08 -8.18
N PRO A 35 11.64 -21.19 -8.58
CA PRO A 35 13.07 -21.42 -8.44
C PRO A 35 13.50 -21.62 -6.98
N LEU A 36 12.68 -21.17 -6.03
CA LEU A 36 12.92 -21.34 -4.59
C LEU A 36 12.49 -22.70 -4.06
N THR A 37 11.53 -23.38 -4.68
CA THR A 37 10.95 -24.62 -4.10
C THR A 37 11.02 -25.84 -5.00
N GLY A 38 11.33 -25.67 -6.29
CA GLY A 38 11.31 -26.75 -7.28
C GLY A 38 9.90 -27.35 -7.50
N LYS A 39 8.86 -26.72 -6.96
CA LYS A 39 7.44 -27.06 -7.10
C LYS A 39 6.70 -25.91 -7.78
N ASP A 40 5.52 -26.20 -8.32
CA ASP A 40 4.66 -25.22 -9.00
C ASP A 40 3.84 -24.36 -8.03
N TYR A 41 4.51 -23.71 -7.07
CA TYR A 41 3.90 -22.67 -6.23
C TYR A 41 4.08 -21.31 -6.89
N PRO A 42 3.02 -20.68 -7.44
CA PRO A 42 3.17 -19.39 -8.10
C PRO A 42 3.66 -18.34 -7.10
N LEU A 43 4.57 -17.45 -7.53
CA LEU A 43 5.12 -16.40 -6.66
C LEU A 43 4.05 -15.39 -6.25
N THR A 44 3.10 -15.13 -7.13
CA THR A 44 1.94 -14.27 -6.89
C THR A 44 0.68 -14.94 -7.42
N MET A 45 -0.45 -14.64 -6.81
CA MET A 45 -1.77 -15.07 -7.29
C MET A 45 -2.82 -14.01 -6.98
N SER A 46 -3.94 -14.02 -7.71
CA SER A 46 -5.06 -13.11 -7.44
C SER A 46 -5.80 -13.56 -6.19
N PHE A 47 -6.32 -12.64 -5.39
CA PHE A 47 -7.10 -12.97 -4.19
C PHE A 47 -8.35 -13.80 -4.56
N SER A 48 -8.93 -13.56 -5.74
CA SER A 48 -10.04 -14.34 -6.31
C SER A 48 -9.75 -15.82 -6.56
N THR A 49 -8.48 -16.25 -6.62
CA THR A 49 -8.13 -17.67 -6.78
C THR A 49 -8.10 -18.43 -5.46
N LEU A 50 -8.22 -17.72 -4.34
CA LEU A 50 -8.37 -18.34 -3.03
C LEU A 50 -9.82 -18.82 -2.89
N ASP A 51 -10.01 -20.07 -2.47
CA ASP A 51 -11.32 -20.70 -2.32
C ASP A 51 -11.50 -21.26 -0.90
N ARG A 52 -12.58 -22.01 -0.67
CA ARG A 52 -12.89 -22.64 0.62
C ARG A 52 -11.88 -23.70 1.06
N GLY A 53 -10.97 -24.14 0.19
CA GLY A 53 -9.85 -25.01 0.54
C GLY A 53 -8.70 -24.28 1.25
N TRP A 54 -8.76 -22.94 1.29
CA TRP A 54 -7.80 -22.11 2.00
C TRP A 54 -8.27 -21.81 3.42
N ASN A 55 -7.31 -21.70 4.32
CA ASN A 55 -7.51 -21.20 5.66
C ASN A 55 -6.77 -19.87 5.81
N LYS A 56 -7.37 -18.92 6.53
CA LYS A 56 -6.61 -17.80 7.06
C LYS A 56 -6.01 -18.17 8.41
N ILE A 57 -4.80 -17.68 8.64
CA ILE A 57 -4.05 -17.84 9.88
C ILE A 57 -3.41 -16.50 10.23
N SER A 58 -3.24 -16.23 11.51
CA SER A 58 -2.40 -15.14 11.97
C SER A 58 -1.10 -15.69 12.55
N VAL A 59 0.03 -15.07 12.24
CA VAL A 59 1.33 -15.45 12.79
C VAL A 59 1.61 -14.58 14.02
N GLY A 60 2.17 -15.16 15.09
CA GLY A 60 2.58 -14.41 16.28
C GLY A 60 3.95 -14.85 16.78
N GLY A 61 4.64 -13.98 17.52
CA GLY A 61 5.88 -14.34 18.24
C GLY A 61 7.16 -14.27 17.42
N GLN A 62 7.13 -13.68 16.23
CA GLN A 62 8.32 -13.06 15.64
C GLN A 62 8.30 -11.59 16.05
N TYR A 63 9.37 -11.08 16.66
CA TYR A 63 9.55 -9.65 16.93
C TYR A 63 9.66 -8.92 15.59
N GLU A 64 8.53 -8.76 14.90
CA GLU A 64 8.42 -7.89 13.75
C GLU A 64 8.00 -6.52 14.26
N MET A 65 8.64 -5.47 13.75
CA MET A 65 8.20 -4.09 13.94
C MET A 65 6.68 -3.94 13.69
N ALA A 66 6.09 -4.82 12.86
CA ALA A 66 4.66 -4.96 12.65
C ALA A 66 3.83 -5.20 13.92
N ASP A 67 4.28 -6.01 14.89
CA ASP A 67 3.55 -6.26 16.14
C ASP A 67 3.61 -5.04 17.08
N LEU A 68 4.75 -4.34 17.10
CA LEU A 68 4.88 -3.05 17.80
C LEU A 68 3.96 -2.00 17.17
N ILE A 69 4.00 -1.89 15.84
CA ILE A 69 3.15 -0.96 15.09
C ILE A 69 1.68 -1.35 15.26
N LYS A 70 1.32 -2.63 15.30
CA LYS A 70 -0.06 -3.10 15.51
C LYS A 70 -0.57 -2.73 16.90
N ASN A 71 0.25 -2.92 17.94
CA ASN A 71 -0.12 -2.51 19.30
C ASN A 71 -0.29 -0.99 19.42
N TRP A 72 0.55 -0.22 18.72
CA TRP A 72 0.44 1.24 18.69
C TRP A 72 -0.70 1.75 17.82
N SER A 73 -0.90 1.17 16.64
CA SER A 73 -2.01 1.50 15.74
C SER A 73 -3.33 1.17 16.44
N GLY A 74 -3.38 0.12 17.26
CA GLY A 74 -4.53 -0.19 18.10
C GLY A 74 -4.90 0.91 19.10
N LEU A 75 -3.92 1.68 19.61
CA LEU A 75 -4.18 2.87 20.44
C LEU A 75 -4.80 4.02 19.64
N PHE A 76 -4.56 4.06 18.33
CA PHE A 76 -5.18 4.98 17.38
C PHE A 76 -6.40 4.37 16.67
N GLY A 77 -6.95 3.27 17.20
CA GLY A 77 -8.15 2.62 16.66
C GLY A 77 -7.95 1.85 15.35
N GLN A 78 -6.71 1.60 14.93
CA GLN A 78 -6.41 0.98 13.63
C GLN A 78 -5.65 -0.35 13.74
N THR A 79 -6.03 -1.34 12.93
CA THR A 79 -5.39 -2.67 12.86
C THR A 79 -5.07 -3.03 11.41
N SER A 80 -4.38 -2.14 10.68
CA SER A 80 -4.14 -2.30 9.24
C SER A 80 -2.95 -3.23 8.92
N PHE A 81 -2.10 -3.54 9.91
CA PHE A 81 -1.07 -4.57 9.78
C PHE A 81 -1.66 -5.93 10.13
N ASP A 82 -2.49 -6.44 9.23
CA ASP A 82 -2.96 -7.80 9.36
C ASP A 82 -1.79 -8.73 9.09
N ASN A 83 -1.28 -9.35 10.15
CA ASN A 83 -0.35 -10.47 10.07
C ASN A 83 -1.07 -11.75 9.60
N THR A 84 -1.96 -11.58 8.62
CA THR A 84 -2.89 -12.57 8.09
C THR A 84 -2.25 -13.23 6.88
N TYR A 85 -2.18 -14.54 6.94
CA TYR A 85 -1.69 -15.40 5.88
C TYR A 85 -2.78 -16.35 5.45
N PHE A 86 -2.76 -16.71 4.18
CA PHE A 86 -3.67 -17.67 3.57
C PHE A 86 -2.89 -18.93 3.23
N THR A 87 -3.35 -20.10 3.67
CA THR A 87 -2.66 -21.38 3.41
C THR A 87 -3.63 -22.53 3.16
N GLN A 88 -3.22 -23.49 2.33
CA GLN A 88 -3.88 -24.80 2.20
C GLN A 88 -3.28 -25.86 3.15
N GLY A 89 -2.42 -25.46 4.10
CA GLY A 89 -1.73 -26.38 5.02
C GLY A 89 -0.60 -27.19 4.38
N GLN A 90 -0.19 -26.84 3.16
CA GLN A 90 0.89 -27.53 2.45
C GLN A 90 2.26 -27.08 2.95
N THR A 91 3.22 -28.00 2.97
CA THR A 91 4.61 -27.71 3.33
C THR A 91 5.59 -27.99 2.19
N THR A 92 6.73 -27.33 2.22
CA THR A 92 7.83 -27.54 1.30
C THR A 92 9.16 -27.57 2.04
N ARG A 93 10.18 -28.22 1.47
CA ARG A 93 11.52 -28.28 2.03
C ARG A 93 12.46 -27.41 1.20
N LEU A 94 13.19 -26.51 1.87
CA LEU A 94 14.19 -25.64 1.26
C LEU A 94 15.43 -25.64 2.16
N ALA A 95 16.60 -25.92 1.58
CA ALA A 95 17.87 -26.00 2.30
C ALA A 95 17.81 -26.87 3.58
N GLY A 96 17.09 -28.00 3.51
CA GLY A 96 16.93 -28.95 4.62
C GLY A 96 15.85 -28.58 5.65
N LYS A 97 15.35 -27.34 5.64
CA LYS A 97 14.30 -26.84 6.55
C LYS A 97 12.91 -26.99 5.96
N THR A 98 11.91 -27.10 6.83
CA THR A 98 10.49 -27.23 6.45
C THR A 98 9.78 -25.90 6.58
N TYR A 99 9.10 -25.49 5.52
CA TYR A 99 8.34 -24.25 5.45
C TYR A 99 6.87 -24.55 5.18
N LEU A 100 5.97 -23.82 5.84
CA LEU A 100 4.57 -23.76 5.47
C LEU A 100 4.43 -22.83 4.25
N VAL A 101 3.72 -23.32 3.22
CA VAL A 101 3.39 -22.56 2.03
C VAL A 101 2.18 -21.71 2.33
N ALA A 102 2.37 -20.39 2.35
CA ALA A 102 1.31 -19.43 2.61
C ALA A 102 1.39 -18.27 1.63
N TYR A 103 0.33 -17.48 1.56
CA TYR A 103 0.26 -16.26 0.77
C TYR A 103 -0.21 -15.12 1.66
N ARG A 104 0.25 -13.90 1.40
CA ARG A 104 -0.22 -12.70 2.09
C ARG A 104 -0.35 -11.54 1.13
N VAL A 105 -1.21 -10.59 1.47
CA VAL A 105 -1.22 -9.30 0.77
C VAL A 105 0.16 -8.66 0.98
N PRO A 106 0.86 -8.24 -0.08
CA PRO A 106 2.13 -7.56 0.07
C PRO A 106 1.88 -6.27 0.86
N LEU A 107 2.67 -6.07 1.91
CA LEU A 107 2.72 -4.75 2.54
C LEU A 107 3.48 -3.86 1.54
N GLU A 108 2.87 -2.76 1.09
CA GLU A 108 3.63 -1.69 0.46
C GLU A 108 4.50 -1.08 1.57
N VAL A 109 5.68 -1.67 1.78
CA VAL A 109 6.59 -1.27 2.84
C VAL A 109 7.23 0.05 2.43
N GLN A 110 6.61 1.17 2.80
CA GLN A 110 7.36 2.39 3.02
C GLN A 110 8.39 2.09 4.13
N PRO A 111 9.69 2.35 3.94
CA PRO A 111 10.67 2.13 4.99
C PRO A 111 10.35 3.04 6.17
N ILE A 112 9.67 2.49 7.17
CA ILE A 112 9.39 3.19 8.43
C ILE A 112 10.72 3.23 9.18
N ASN A 113 11.43 4.35 9.07
CA ASN A 113 12.53 4.63 9.95
C ASN A 113 11.97 5.30 11.22
N ILE A 114 12.60 5.06 12.37
CA ILE A 114 12.12 5.59 13.66
C ILE A 114 12.01 7.13 13.64
N MET A 115 12.86 7.80 12.85
CA MET A 115 12.83 9.25 12.70
C MET A 115 11.60 9.72 11.92
N SER A 116 11.23 9.05 10.82
CA SER A 116 10.02 9.36 10.05
C SER A 116 8.77 9.09 10.87
N PHE A 117 8.78 8.01 11.67
CA PHE A 117 7.71 7.75 12.63
C PHE A 117 7.59 8.84 13.71
N ALA A 118 8.71 9.32 14.26
CA ALA A 118 8.70 10.41 15.23
C ALA A 118 8.21 11.72 14.61
N THR A 119 8.73 12.10 13.43
CA THR A 119 8.29 13.29 12.68
C THR A 119 6.80 13.25 12.38
N MET A 120 6.28 12.08 12.02
CA MET A 120 4.86 11.85 11.74
C MET A 120 3.97 12.08 12.97
N MET A 121 4.47 11.80 14.18
CA MET A 121 3.77 12.08 15.45
C MET A 121 3.80 13.57 15.84
N TYR A 122 4.83 14.31 15.42
CA TYR A 122 4.97 15.73 15.76
C TYR A 122 4.31 16.67 14.73
N ASN A 123 4.19 16.27 13.46
CA ASN A 123 3.63 17.10 12.39
C ASN A 123 2.09 17.03 12.27
N ASN A 124 1.37 17.05 13.40
CA ASN A 124 -0.10 17.07 13.45
C ASN A 124 -0.84 15.95 12.69
N GLY A 125 -0.15 14.85 12.36
CA GLY A 125 -0.78 13.66 11.77
C GLY A 125 -1.16 13.76 10.30
N GLU A 126 -0.92 14.88 9.61
CA GLU A 126 -1.25 15.06 8.19
C GLU A 126 -0.50 14.05 7.31
N ASP A 127 0.79 13.83 7.61
CA ASP A 127 1.64 12.84 6.95
C ASP A 127 1.21 11.38 7.21
N MET A 128 0.42 11.10 8.25
CA MET A 128 -0.03 9.74 8.56
C MET A 128 -0.96 9.19 7.48
N CYS A 129 -1.91 10.02 7.05
CA CYS A 129 -2.94 9.61 6.10
C CYS A 129 -2.39 9.40 4.71
N GLU A 130 -1.49 10.27 4.27
CA GLU A 130 -0.89 10.19 2.95
C GLU A 130 0.13 9.07 2.80
N ASN A 131 0.99 8.88 3.81
CA ASN A 131 2.17 8.02 3.66
C ASN A 131 2.02 6.66 4.34
N PHE A 132 1.16 6.55 5.35
CA PHE A 132 1.06 5.36 6.19
C PHE A 132 -0.26 4.60 6.00
N PHE A 133 -1.34 5.31 5.72
CA PHE A 133 -2.70 4.77 5.65
C PHE A 133 -3.24 4.56 4.23
N LYS A 134 -2.47 4.83 3.17
CA LYS A 134 -2.83 4.48 1.78
C LYS A 134 -2.75 2.97 1.51
N THR A 135 -3.31 2.14 2.39
CA THR A 135 -3.60 0.75 2.05
C THR A 135 -4.75 0.73 1.06
N LYS A 136 -4.52 0.17 -0.13
CA LYS A 136 -5.59 -0.02 -1.12
C LYS A 136 -6.65 -0.97 -0.57
N PRO A 137 -7.94 -0.78 -0.91
CA PRO A 137 -8.99 -1.70 -0.53
C PRO A 137 -8.67 -3.11 -1.06
N LEU A 138 -9.03 -4.12 -0.27
CA LEU A 138 -8.91 -5.51 -0.71
C LEU A 138 -10.00 -5.80 -1.73
N THR A 139 -9.60 -6.25 -2.91
CA THR A 139 -10.49 -6.57 -4.02
C THR A 139 -10.18 -7.98 -4.55
N MET A 140 -11.04 -8.50 -5.42
CA MET A 140 -10.81 -9.78 -6.10
C MET A 140 -9.53 -9.80 -6.93
N ASP A 141 -9.13 -8.64 -7.46
CA ASP A 141 -7.94 -8.45 -8.28
C ASP A 141 -6.68 -8.16 -7.47
N THR A 142 -6.80 -8.03 -6.13
CA THR A 142 -5.65 -7.83 -5.26
C THR A 142 -4.69 -9.01 -5.39
N GLN A 143 -3.42 -8.74 -5.66
CA GLN A 143 -2.41 -9.79 -5.71
C GLN A 143 -1.94 -10.15 -4.30
N VAL A 144 -1.84 -11.44 -4.03
CA VAL A 144 -1.17 -11.99 -2.84
C VAL A 144 0.13 -12.64 -3.25
N SER A 145 1.15 -12.49 -2.41
CA SER A 145 2.51 -12.96 -2.65
C SER A 145 2.82 -14.17 -1.79
N LEU A 146 3.57 -15.12 -2.36
CA LEU A 146 4.06 -16.30 -1.67
C LEU A 146 4.93 -15.90 -0.47
N ALA A 147 4.60 -16.44 0.70
CA ALA A 147 5.35 -16.36 1.92
C ALA A 147 5.67 -17.77 2.42
N LEU A 148 6.96 -18.08 2.54
CA LEU A 148 7.44 -19.33 3.11
C LEU A 148 7.68 -19.14 4.61
N LEU A 149 6.79 -19.67 5.42
CA LEU A 149 6.86 -19.52 6.88
C LEU A 149 7.68 -20.66 7.48
N ASN A 150 8.80 -20.33 8.13
CA ASN A 150 9.60 -21.32 8.83
C ASN A 150 8.93 -21.71 10.15
N LEU A 151 8.42 -22.94 10.23
CA LEU A 151 7.70 -23.43 11.40
C LEU A 151 8.57 -23.57 12.65
N GLU A 152 9.90 -23.59 12.53
CA GLU A 152 10.82 -23.61 13.68
C GLU A 152 11.02 -22.23 14.31
N THR A 153 10.75 -21.15 13.57
CA THR A 153 10.96 -19.77 14.03
C THR A 153 9.67 -18.98 14.18
N VAL A 154 8.55 -19.48 13.67
CA VAL A 154 7.23 -18.92 13.95
C VAL A 154 6.85 -19.27 15.39
N GLY A 155 6.60 -18.27 16.22
CA GLY A 155 6.29 -18.48 17.63
C GLY A 155 4.93 -19.15 17.84
N SER A 156 3.90 -18.69 17.12
CA SER A 156 2.55 -19.23 17.17
C SER A 156 1.82 -19.03 15.85
N LEU A 157 0.94 -19.97 15.53
CA LEU A 157 -0.09 -19.84 14.50
C LEU A 157 -1.42 -19.71 15.22
N ASN A 158 -2.08 -18.57 15.07
CA ASN A 158 -3.35 -18.26 15.71
C ASN A 158 -4.44 -18.09 14.64
N ASP A 159 -5.68 -17.96 15.10
CA ASP A 159 -6.85 -17.63 14.26
C ASP A 159 -7.03 -18.52 13.01
N VAL A 160 -6.68 -19.81 13.14
CA VAL A 160 -6.81 -20.77 12.04
C VAL A 160 -8.29 -20.99 11.75
N MET A 161 -8.77 -20.45 10.63
CA MET A 161 -10.16 -20.60 10.22
C MET A 161 -10.30 -20.68 8.70
N PRO A 162 -11.36 -21.33 8.19
CA PRO A 162 -11.63 -21.36 6.75
C PRO A 162 -11.72 -19.95 6.17
N LEU A 163 -11.19 -19.77 4.96
CA LEU A 163 -11.28 -18.50 4.24
C LEU A 163 -12.66 -18.34 3.62
N ASP A 164 -13.29 -17.21 3.93
CA ASP A 164 -14.44 -16.67 3.21
C ASP A 164 -14.00 -15.38 2.52
N VAL A 165 -13.78 -15.45 1.21
CA VAL A 165 -13.23 -14.35 0.40
C VAL A 165 -14.17 -13.14 0.40
N GLU A 166 -15.47 -13.38 0.29
CA GLU A 166 -16.47 -12.30 0.24
C GLU A 166 -16.54 -11.58 1.59
N ALA A 167 -16.57 -12.35 2.68
CA ALA A 167 -16.57 -11.77 4.02
C ALA A 167 -15.27 -11.01 4.32
N GLU A 168 -14.13 -11.49 3.83
CA GLU A 168 -12.83 -10.82 4.06
C GLU A 168 -12.73 -9.51 3.27
N ILE A 169 -13.21 -9.47 2.03
CA ILE A 169 -13.31 -8.22 1.23
C ILE A 169 -14.24 -7.22 1.91
N ALA A 170 -15.42 -7.65 2.35
CA ALA A 170 -16.37 -6.77 3.03
C ALA A 170 -15.76 -6.15 4.29
N LYS A 171 -15.11 -6.97 5.13
CA LYS A 171 -14.42 -6.51 6.34
C LYS A 171 -13.25 -5.59 6.04
N ALA A 172 -12.50 -5.85 4.97
CA ALA A 172 -11.40 -4.99 4.55
C ALA A 172 -11.90 -3.62 4.07
N ASN A 173 -13.01 -3.59 3.31
CA ASN A 173 -13.62 -2.34 2.84
C ASN A 173 -14.19 -1.52 3.99
N GLU A 174 -14.86 -2.14 4.96
CA GLU A 174 -15.34 -1.44 6.16
C GLU A 174 -14.17 -0.79 6.92
N ARG A 175 -13.05 -1.52 7.09
CA ARG A 175 -11.84 -0.97 7.72
C ARG A 175 -11.26 0.19 6.93
N TYR A 176 -11.24 0.08 5.60
CA TYR A 176 -10.78 1.15 4.72
C TYR A 176 -11.65 2.41 4.84
N GLU A 177 -12.98 2.27 4.88
CA GLU A 177 -13.90 3.39 5.07
C GLU A 177 -13.72 4.06 6.44
N GLN A 178 -13.60 3.27 7.51
CA GLN A 178 -13.32 3.78 8.86
C GLN A 178 -11.98 4.51 8.93
N GLN A 179 -10.96 3.99 8.25
CA GLN A 179 -9.66 4.62 8.13
C GLN A 179 -9.74 5.96 7.39
N GLN A 180 -10.49 6.02 6.28
CA GLN A 180 -10.71 7.26 5.54
C GLN A 180 -11.42 8.32 6.41
N GLN A 181 -12.47 7.93 7.14
CA GLN A 181 -13.17 8.84 8.05
C GLN A 181 -12.27 9.36 9.17
N THR A 182 -11.44 8.49 9.74
CA THR A 182 -10.45 8.88 10.76
C THR A 182 -9.45 9.88 10.19
N CYS A 183 -9.01 9.65 8.95
CA CYS A 183 -8.10 10.56 8.26
C CYS A 183 -8.73 11.92 7.97
N ASP A 184 -9.98 11.95 7.50
CA ASP A 184 -10.71 13.19 7.27
C ASP A 184 -10.89 13.98 8.59
N GLN A 185 -11.11 13.27 9.71
CA GLN A 185 -11.20 13.87 11.04
C GLN A 185 -9.85 14.46 11.49
N ILE A 186 -8.75 13.72 11.35
CA ILE A 186 -7.40 14.20 11.70
C ILE A 186 -7.05 15.44 10.87
N ALA A 187 -7.25 15.40 9.56
CA ALA A 187 -6.99 16.54 8.68
C ALA A 187 -7.85 17.76 9.08
N PHE A 188 -9.12 17.54 9.42
CA PHE A 188 -9.98 18.61 9.92
C PHE A 188 -9.46 19.20 11.23
N GLU A 189 -9.07 18.38 12.20
CA GLU A 189 -8.53 18.82 13.49
C GLU A 189 -7.18 19.54 13.36
N ALA A 190 -6.31 19.07 12.47
CA ALA A 190 -5.04 19.71 12.14
C ALA A 190 -5.29 21.11 11.55
N ALA A 191 -6.16 21.23 10.56
CA ALA A 191 -6.55 22.51 9.98
C ALA A 191 -7.17 23.47 11.02
N GLN A 192 -7.99 22.93 11.94
CA GLN A 192 -8.55 23.72 13.05
C GLN A 192 -7.48 24.25 13.99
N THR A 193 -6.44 23.45 14.25
CA THR A 193 -5.31 23.79 15.12
C THR A 193 -4.42 24.84 14.48
N GLU A 194 -4.03 24.63 13.23
CA GLU A 194 -3.34 25.62 12.40
C GLU A 194 -4.06 26.97 12.45
N ALA A 195 -5.37 26.97 12.21
CA ALA A 195 -6.14 28.20 12.21
C ALA A 195 -6.25 28.89 13.58
N LYS A 196 -6.16 28.14 14.68
CA LYS A 196 -6.08 28.74 16.02
C LYS A 196 -4.71 29.40 16.24
N ASN A 197 -3.63 28.76 15.80
CA ASN A 197 -2.28 29.31 15.90
C ASN A 197 -2.17 30.60 15.09
N ASN A 198 -2.66 30.61 13.84
CA ASN A 198 -2.69 31.81 13.00
C ASN A 198 -3.48 32.96 13.63
N LEU A 199 -4.65 32.68 14.24
CA LEU A 199 -5.39 33.71 14.97
C LEU A 199 -4.62 34.24 16.19
N TRP A 200 -3.88 33.37 16.88
CA TRP A 200 -3.04 33.77 18.00
C TRP A 200 -1.88 34.66 17.56
N ASP A 201 -1.20 34.30 16.47
CA ASP A 201 -0.11 35.08 15.89
C ASP A 201 -0.59 36.44 15.38
N LEU A 202 -1.77 36.49 14.74
CA LEU A 202 -2.41 37.75 14.33
C LEU A 202 -2.73 38.65 15.53
N ASN A 203 -3.29 38.10 16.61
CA ASN A 203 -3.55 38.86 17.85
C ASN A 203 -2.23 39.39 18.44
N TYR A 204 -1.20 38.55 18.50
CA TYR A 204 0.11 38.93 19.02
C TYR A 204 0.75 40.06 18.18
N GLY A 205 0.63 40.00 16.86
CA GLY A 205 1.07 41.05 15.96
C GLY A 205 0.33 42.37 16.17
N GLN A 206 -0.99 42.33 16.40
CA GLN A 206 -1.80 43.51 16.72
C GLN A 206 -1.43 44.11 18.07
N ASP A 207 -1.23 43.30 19.11
CA ASP A 207 -0.79 43.77 20.43
C ASP A 207 0.55 44.48 20.33
N SER A 208 1.53 43.88 19.65
CA SER A 208 2.84 44.49 19.42
C SER A 208 2.74 45.85 18.73
N ARG A 209 1.86 45.96 17.71
CA ARG A 209 1.61 47.23 17.01
C ARG A 209 0.98 48.27 17.93
N TYR A 210 -0.02 47.88 18.71
CA TYR A 210 -0.70 48.78 19.63
C TYR A 210 0.29 49.42 20.61
N TYR A 211 1.21 48.63 21.18
CA TYR A 211 2.22 49.14 22.10
C TYR A 211 3.27 50.06 21.44
N ASN A 212 3.64 49.80 20.18
CA ASN A 212 4.70 50.54 19.51
C ASN A 212 4.18 51.83 18.82
N ASP A 213 2.97 51.78 18.27
CA ASP A 213 2.46 52.81 17.38
C ASP A 213 1.09 53.38 17.79
N ASN A 214 0.53 52.93 18.92
CA ASN A 214 -0.74 53.40 19.49
C ASN A 214 -1.93 53.29 18.54
N GLY A 215 -2.05 52.15 17.84
CA GLY A 215 -3.17 51.82 16.94
C GLY A 215 -3.13 50.37 16.45
N PHE A 216 -4.15 49.96 15.70
CA PHE A 216 -4.28 48.64 15.09
C PHE A 216 -4.11 48.68 13.58
N TYR A 217 -3.69 47.58 12.97
CA TYR A 217 -3.74 47.40 11.52
C TYR A 217 -5.11 46.93 11.08
N ASP A 218 -5.62 47.47 9.97
CA ASP A 218 -6.87 47.04 9.31
C ASP A 218 -6.63 46.04 8.17
N GLN A 219 -5.37 45.70 7.88
CA GLN A 219 -4.98 44.77 6.83
C GLN A 219 -3.90 43.80 7.34
N ILE A 220 -3.92 42.56 6.83
CA ILE A 220 -2.83 41.60 7.01
C ILE A 220 -1.77 41.93 5.94
N ASP A 221 -0.83 42.81 6.28
CA ASP A 221 0.26 43.24 5.39
C ASP A 221 1.61 42.61 5.77
N GLY A 222 2.68 42.93 5.03
CA GLY A 222 4.04 42.41 5.24
C GLY A 222 4.57 42.46 6.68
N THR A 223 4.03 43.34 7.52
CA THR A 223 4.42 43.50 8.93
C THR A 223 3.76 42.44 9.81
N LEU A 224 2.44 42.23 9.65
CA LEU A 224 1.68 41.16 10.31
C LEU A 224 1.94 39.78 9.67
N SER A 225 2.16 39.75 8.36
CA SER A 225 2.30 38.52 7.59
C SER A 225 3.65 37.82 7.81
N SER A 226 4.62 38.52 8.42
CA SER A 226 5.87 37.90 8.86
C SER A 226 5.65 36.83 9.95
N LEU A 227 4.50 36.87 10.63
CA LEU A 227 4.08 35.90 11.64
C LEU A 227 3.03 34.91 11.13
N THR A 228 2.32 35.20 10.03
CA THR A 228 1.19 34.38 9.55
C THR A 228 0.88 34.62 8.07
N GLU A 229 0.65 33.56 7.29
CA GLU A 229 0.12 33.75 5.93
C GLU A 229 -1.36 34.18 5.98
N PRO A 230 -1.77 35.24 5.23
CA PRO A 230 -3.13 35.79 5.27
C PRO A 230 -4.22 34.82 4.79
N ASP A 231 -3.83 33.81 4.02
CA ASP A 231 -4.68 32.71 3.58
C ASP A 231 -3.89 31.41 3.76
N THR A 232 -4.53 30.39 4.31
CA THR A 232 -4.04 29.02 4.25
C THR A 232 -4.90 28.21 3.29
N GLU A 233 -4.47 26.99 2.95
CA GLU A 233 -5.28 26.09 2.12
C GLU A 233 -6.72 25.93 2.65
N ASN A 234 -6.87 25.95 3.98
CA ASN A 234 -8.13 25.64 4.65
C ASN A 234 -8.95 26.87 5.09
N TYR A 235 -8.30 28.02 5.33
CA TYR A 235 -8.97 29.19 5.89
C TYR A 235 -8.47 30.50 5.30
N THR A 236 -9.40 31.43 5.13
CA THR A 236 -9.14 32.86 4.88
C THR A 236 -9.36 33.65 6.16
N TYR A 237 -8.49 34.63 6.41
CA TYR A 237 -8.53 35.47 7.60
C TYR A 237 -8.86 36.92 7.23
N GLU A 238 -9.75 37.52 8.02
CA GLU A 238 -10.17 38.91 7.88
C GLU A 238 -9.93 39.66 9.19
N ILE A 239 -9.51 40.92 9.08
CA ILE A 239 -9.36 41.83 10.21
C ILE A 239 -10.43 42.90 10.11
N SER A 240 -11.10 43.19 11.23
CA SER A 240 -11.99 44.33 11.37
C SER A 240 -11.55 45.17 12.55
N VAL A 241 -11.26 46.43 12.30
CA VAL A 241 -10.86 47.40 13.33
C VAL A 241 -12.05 48.30 13.65
N ALA A 242 -12.29 48.50 14.95
CA ALA A 242 -13.15 49.52 15.52
C ALA A 242 -12.29 50.42 16.44
N ASP A 243 -12.84 51.57 16.85
CA ASP A 243 -12.08 52.66 17.50
C ASP A 243 -11.01 52.19 18.51
N ASP A 244 -11.35 51.29 19.44
CA ASP A 244 -10.42 50.75 20.45
C ASP A 244 -10.28 49.22 20.41
N TYR A 245 -10.72 48.55 19.33
CA TYR A 245 -10.77 47.08 19.27
C TYR A 245 -10.41 46.53 17.89
N VAL A 246 -9.78 45.36 17.88
CA VAL A 246 -9.56 44.57 16.66
C VAL A 246 -10.23 43.21 16.77
N PHE A 247 -10.94 42.82 15.72
CA PHE A 247 -11.59 41.53 15.60
C PHE A 247 -10.97 40.74 14.45
N HIS A 248 -10.62 39.49 14.74
CA HIS A 248 -10.16 38.55 13.74
C HIS A 248 -11.26 37.55 13.45
N ARG A 249 -11.56 37.37 12.17
CA ARG A 249 -12.50 36.35 11.70
C ARG A 249 -11.76 35.38 10.81
N ARG A 250 -12.06 34.09 10.97
CA ARG A 250 -11.74 33.08 9.97
C ARG A 250 -13.00 32.60 9.27
N SER A 251 -12.89 32.32 7.98
CA SER A 251 -13.89 31.60 7.21
C SER A 251 -13.23 30.43 6.50
N ARG A 252 -13.91 29.29 6.47
CA ARG A 252 -13.42 28.12 5.74
C ARG A 252 -13.37 28.44 4.25
N THR A 253 -12.21 28.22 3.63
CA THR A 253 -12.05 28.39 2.18
C THR A 253 -13.00 27.43 1.49
N ARG A 254 -13.90 27.94 0.64
CA ARG A 254 -14.74 27.06 -0.19
C ARG A 254 -13.84 26.43 -1.24
N MET A 255 -13.45 25.17 -1.05
CA MET A 255 -12.92 24.38 -2.15
C MET A 255 -13.99 24.35 -3.26
N GLY A 256 -13.66 24.87 -4.44
CA GLY A 256 -14.56 24.89 -5.58
C GLY A 256 -15.01 23.47 -5.92
N CYS A 257 -16.33 23.26 -5.97
CA CYS A 257 -16.94 22.03 -6.46
C CYS A 257 -16.72 21.86 -7.96
#